data_AF-A0A660R3L1-F1
#
_entry.id   AF-A0A660R3L1-F1
#
_cell.length_a   1.000
_cell.length_b   1.000
_cell.length_c   1.000
_cell.angle_alpha   90.00
_cell.angle_beta   90.00
_cell.angle_gamma   90.00
#
_symmetry.space_group_name_H-M   'P 1'
#
loop_
_entity.id
_entity.type
_entity.pdbx_description
1 polymer ?
#
loop_
_entity_poly.entity_id
_entity_poly.type
_entity_poly.pdbx_seq_one_letter_code
_entity_poly.pdbx_strand_id
1 'polypeptide(L)'
;MMRAMYSGITGLKNFQTVMDIVGNNIANVNTVGFKASRVTFQTALLQTLKSGRAPQNNVGGTNPMQIGLGSQIASIDKLMTQGSFQNTGKKTDLAIQGDGFFILSDGRGYY
;
A
#
# COMPACT_ATOMS: atom_id res chain seq x y z
N MET A 1 19.88 -18.32 12.36
CA MET A 1 18.64 -18.29 13.15
C MET A 1 18.05 -16.90 13.30
N MET A 2 18.77 -15.91 13.88
CA MET A 2 18.23 -14.54 14.09
C MET A 2 17.60 -13.90 12.85
N ARG A 3 18.26 -13.98 11.69
CA ARG A 3 17.77 -13.37 10.43
C ARG A 3 16.47 -13.97 9.90
N ALA A 4 16.31 -15.29 10.04
CA ALA A 4 15.08 -15.98 9.65
C ALA A 4 13.91 -15.58 10.56
N MET A 5 14.15 -15.45 11.86
CA MET A 5 13.14 -14.92 12.80
C MET A 5 12.77 -13.48 12.47
N TYR A 6 13.73 -12.60 12.19
CA TYR A 6 13.43 -11.22 11.78
C TYR A 6 12.59 -11.17 10.51
N SER A 7 12.94 -11.93 9.48
CA SER A 7 12.14 -12.00 8.24
C SER A 7 10.72 -12.52 8.50
N GLY A 8 10.55 -13.49 9.40
CA GLY A 8 9.24 -14.03 9.79
C GLY A 8 8.40 -13.00 10.56
N ILE A 9 9.00 -12.33 11.55
CA ILE A 9 8.35 -11.28 12.36
C ILE A 9 7.95 -10.09 11.48
N THR A 10 8.80 -9.67 10.53
CA THR A 10 8.45 -8.60 9.59
C THR A 10 7.26 -8.98 8.73
N GLY A 11 7.16 -10.23 8.28
CA GLY A 11 5.99 -10.73 7.55
C GLY A 11 4.71 -10.62 8.37
N LEU A 12 4.72 -11.13 9.61
CA LEU A 12 3.57 -11.06 10.51
C LEU A 12 3.15 -9.62 10.81
N LYS A 13 4.11 -8.73 11.07
CA LYS A 13 3.83 -7.31 11.34
C LYS A 13 3.19 -6.63 10.12
N ASN A 14 3.69 -6.91 8.92
CA ASN A 14 3.10 -6.33 7.71
C ASN A 14 1.69 -6.88 7.48
N PHE A 15 1.45 -8.16 7.74
CA PHE A 15 0.10 -8.74 7.68
C PHE A 15 -0.86 -8.11 8.68
N GLN A 16 -0.40 -7.80 9.90
CA GLN A 16 -1.21 -7.06 10.87
C GLN A 16 -1.68 -5.72 10.30
N THR A 17 -0.78 -4.94 9.69
CA THR A 17 -1.15 -3.66 9.07
C THR A 17 -2.15 -3.82 7.93
N VAL A 18 -2.03 -4.89 7.13
CA VAL A 18 -3.05 -5.21 6.10
C VAL A 18 -4.39 -5.50 6.75
N MET A 19 -4.42 -6.28 7.84
CA MET A 19 -5.67 -6.57 8.55
C MET A 19 -6.31 -5.30 9.11
N ASP A 20 -5.52 -4.37 9.65
CA ASP A 20 -6.03 -3.09 10.16
C ASP A 20 -6.68 -2.26 9.05
N ILE A 21 -6.07 -2.23 7.86
CA ILE A 21 -6.58 -1.48 6.70
C ILE A 21 -7.81 -2.15 6.09
N VAL A 22 -7.82 -3.48 5.98
CA VAL A 22 -9.01 -4.23 5.55
C VAL A 22 -10.15 -4.02 6.54
N GLY A 23 -9.86 -4.05 7.85
CA GLY A 23 -10.84 -3.75 8.89
C GLY A 23 -11.41 -2.34 8.76
N ASN A 24 -10.56 -1.33 8.52
CA ASN A 24 -11.01 0.05 8.29
C ASN A 24 -11.90 0.18 7.05
N ASN A 25 -11.55 -0.49 5.95
CA ASN A 25 -12.35 -0.49 4.73
C ASN A 25 -13.74 -1.11 4.96
N ILE A 26 -13.80 -2.24 5.67
CA ILE A 26 -15.06 -2.93 5.96
C ILE A 26 -15.92 -2.10 6.91
N ALA A 27 -15.33 -1.54 7.97
CA ALA A 27 -16.03 -0.72 8.95
C ALA A 27 -16.69 0.52 8.32
N ASN A 28 -16.13 1.05 7.23
CA ASN A 28 -16.61 2.25 6.55
C ASN A 28 -17.34 1.96 5.23
N VAL A 29 -17.79 0.72 4.99
CA VAL A 29 -18.44 0.32 3.72
C VAL A 29 -19.69 1.15 3.41
N ASN A 30 -20.41 1.62 4.42
CA ASN A 30 -21.63 2.42 4.28
C ASN A 30 -21.39 3.93 4.44
N THR A 31 -20.14 4.37 4.59
CA THR A 31 -19.81 5.79 4.76
C THR A 31 -19.82 6.49 3.40
N VAL A 32 -20.66 7.51 3.24
CA VAL A 32 -20.81 8.26 1.98
C VAL A 32 -19.49 8.93 1.61
N GLY A 33 -19.03 8.72 0.37
CA GLY A 33 -17.78 9.31 -0.14
C GLY A 33 -16.50 8.65 0.36
N PHE A 34 -16.58 7.54 1.10
CA PHE A 34 -15.39 6.81 1.56
C PHE A 34 -14.59 6.23 0.39
N LYS A 35 -13.26 6.34 0.46
CA LYS A 35 -12.32 5.78 -0.52
C LYS A 35 -11.48 4.70 0.15
N ALA A 36 -11.63 3.46 -0.31
CA ALA A 36 -10.92 2.32 0.22
C ALA A 36 -9.40 2.46 0.05
N SER A 37 -8.63 1.94 1.00
CA SER A 37 -7.17 1.95 0.94
C SER A 37 -6.62 0.55 0.66
N ARG A 38 -5.52 0.46 -0.09
CA ARG A 38 -4.82 -0.80 -0.41
C ARG A 38 -3.36 -0.72 0.01
N VAL A 39 -2.84 -1.80 0.57
CA VAL A 39 -1.42 -1.94 0.92
C VAL A 39 -0.65 -2.60 -0.22
N THR A 40 0.49 -2.02 -0.57
CA THR A 40 1.46 -2.61 -1.49
C THR A 40 2.67 -3.07 -0.69
N PHE A 41 3.12 -4.31 -0.91
CA PHE A 41 4.33 -4.85 -0.30
C PHE A 41 5.53 -4.70 -1.23
N GLN A 42 6.71 -4.56 -0.65
CA GLN A 42 7.99 -4.65 -1.36
C GLN A 42 8.97 -5.49 -0.57
N THR A 43 9.97 -6.03 -1.26
CA THR A 43 11.09 -6.72 -0.61
C THR A 43 11.94 -5.71 0.15
N ALA A 44 12.40 -6.10 1.33
CA ALA A 44 13.44 -5.36 2.03
C ALA A 44 14.78 -5.50 1.28
N LEU A 45 15.73 -4.61 1.58
CA LEU A 45 17.05 -4.60 0.94
C LEU A 45 17.71 -5.99 0.98
N LEU A 46 18.31 -6.41 -0.14
CA LEU A 46 19.07 -7.65 -0.22
C LEU A 46 20.48 -7.44 0.33
N GLN A 47 20.94 -8.34 1.19
CA GLN A 47 22.35 -8.36 1.58
C GLN A 47 23.17 -9.20 0.61
N THR A 48 24.16 -8.59 -0.03
CA THR A 48 25.09 -9.30 -0.93
C THR A 48 26.27 -9.84 -0.13
N LEU A 49 26.47 -11.17 -0.17
CA LEU A 49 27.60 -11.86 0.46
C LEU A 49 28.77 -12.04 -0.52
N LYS A 50 28.46 -12.30 -1.78
CA LYS A 50 29.44 -12.32 -2.87
C LYS A 50 28.84 -11.64 -4.09
N SER A 51 29.57 -10.69 -4.65
CA SER A 51 29.22 -10.09 -5.93
C SER A 51 29.42 -11.10 -7.05
N GLY A 52 28.53 -11.06 -8.05
CA GLY A 52 28.72 -11.84 -9.26
C GLY A 52 29.97 -11.37 -10.02
N ARG A 53 30.56 -12.26 -10.81
CA ARG A 53 31.69 -11.93 -11.68
C ARG A 53 31.41 -12.36 -13.11
N ALA A 54 31.81 -11.52 -14.06
CA ALA A 54 31.81 -11.86 -15.48
C ALA A 54 32.79 -13.01 -15.78
N PRO A 55 32.56 -13.82 -16.83
CA PRO A 55 33.48 -14.87 -17.23
C PRO A 55 34.85 -14.31 -17.63
N GLN A 56 35.94 -14.96 -17.19
CA GLN A 56 37.30 -14.56 -17.49
C GLN A 56 38.24 -15.77 -17.52
N ASN A 57 39.25 -15.77 -18.40
CA ASN A 57 40.28 -16.82 -18.51
C ASN A 57 39.74 -18.27 -18.60
N ASN A 58 38.82 -18.53 -19.53
CA ASN A 58 38.15 -19.83 -19.71
C ASN A 58 37.36 -20.34 -18.48
N VAL A 59 37.15 -19.51 -17.45
CA VAL A 59 36.29 -19.81 -16.30
C VAL A 59 34.95 -19.10 -16.48
N GLY A 60 33.86 -19.83 -16.27
CA GLY A 60 32.49 -19.32 -16.37
C GLY A 60 32.18 -18.22 -15.36
N GLY A 61 31.21 -17.37 -15.69
CA GLY A 61 30.72 -16.33 -14.79
C GLY A 61 30.11 -16.92 -13.51
N THR A 62 30.06 -16.12 -12.45
CA THR A 62 29.49 -16.53 -11.16
C THR A 62 28.33 -15.63 -10.79
N ASN A 63 27.24 -16.22 -10.31
CA ASN A 63 26.07 -15.49 -9.85
C ASN A 63 26.34 -14.82 -8.49
N PRO A 64 25.76 -13.64 -8.23
CA PRO A 64 25.83 -13.03 -6.91
C PRO A 64 25.12 -13.91 -5.87
N MET A 65 25.71 -14.03 -4.69
CA MET A 65 25.10 -14.69 -3.55
C MET A 65 24.45 -13.63 -2.66
N GLN A 66 23.12 -13.62 -2.62
CA GLN A 66 22.34 -12.63 -1.88
C GLN A 66 21.37 -13.30 -0.91
N ILE A 67 21.12 -12.62 0.21
CA ILE A 67 20.14 -13.03 1.21
C ILE A 67 19.08 -11.93 1.31
N GLY A 68 17.81 -12.30 1.13
CA GLY A 68 16.69 -11.41 1.37
C GLY A 68 16.46 -11.17 2.85
N LEU A 69 16.24 -9.92 3.23
CA LEU A 69 16.03 -9.50 4.62
C LEU A 69 14.54 -9.44 5.02
N GLY A 70 13.64 -9.95 4.18
CA GLY A 70 12.20 -10.01 4.42
C GLY A 70 11.39 -9.10 3.51
N SER A 71 10.18 -8.73 3.95
CA SER A 71 9.28 -7.80 3.26
C SER A 71 8.99 -6.58 4.11
N GLN A 72 8.63 -5.48 3.46
CA GLN A 72 8.18 -4.24 4.08
C GLN A 72 6.99 -3.67 3.31
N ILE A 73 6.26 -2.76 3.94
CA ILE A 73 5.19 -2.02 3.26
C ILE A 73 5.84 -0.96 2.37
N ALA A 74 5.41 -0.90 1.11
CA ALA A 74 5.86 0.10 0.15
C ALA A 74 5.02 1.37 0.23
N SER A 75 3.70 1.20 0.17
CA SER A 75 2.72 2.29 0.17
C SER A 75 1.38 1.80 0.71
N ILE A 76 0.58 2.76 1.16
CA ILE A 76 -0.84 2.60 1.41
C ILE A 76 -1.55 3.60 0.51
N ASP A 77 -2.16 3.10 -0.56
CA ASP A 77 -2.74 3.93 -1.61
C ASP A 77 -4.26 3.98 -1.47
N LYS A 78 -4.84 5.17 -1.63
CA LYS A 78 -6.30 5.34 -1.73
C LYS A 78 -6.78 5.01 -3.14
N LEU A 79 -7.83 4.21 -3.22
CA LEU A 79 -8.51 3.89 -4.46
C LEU A 79 -9.57 4.97 -4.74
N MET A 80 -9.26 5.88 -5.67
CA MET A 80 -10.14 7.00 -6.04
C MET A 80 -11.24 6.64 -7.04
N THR A 81 -11.53 5.35 -7.21
CA THR A 81 -12.57 4.89 -8.15
C THR A 81 -13.95 5.44 -7.78
N GLN A 82 -14.77 5.72 -8.78
CA GLN A 82 -16.14 6.17 -8.58
C GLN A 82 -17.00 5.03 -8.02
N GLY A 83 -17.78 5.32 -6.98
CA GLY A 83 -18.74 4.38 -6.40
C GLY A 83 -20.11 4.47 -7.08
N SER A 84 -21.02 3.59 -6.69
CA SER A 84 -22.43 3.69 -7.11
C SER A 84 -23.10 4.89 -6.44
N PHE A 85 -24.04 5.49 -7.15
CA PHE A 85 -24.90 6.53 -6.62
C PHE A 85 -26.22 5.93 -6.13
N GLN A 86 -26.74 6.47 -5.03
CA GLN A 86 -28.07 6.17 -4.52
C GLN A 86 -28.89 7.46 -4.53
N ASN A 87 -30.07 7.42 -5.14
CA ASN A 87 -30.98 8.57 -5.11
C ASN A 87 -31.65 8.65 -3.73
N THR A 88 -31.52 9.79 -3.07
CA THR A 88 -32.09 10.05 -1.74
C THR A 88 -33.44 10.79 -1.80
N GLY A 89 -33.80 11.36 -2.96
CA GLY A 89 -35.02 12.16 -3.13
C GLY A 89 -34.98 13.55 -2.48
N LYS A 90 -33.86 13.96 -1.87
CA LYS A 90 -33.68 15.29 -1.28
C LYS A 90 -32.99 16.23 -2.27
N LYS A 91 -33.55 17.42 -2.48
CA LYS A 91 -33.01 18.43 -3.40
C LYS A 91 -31.62 18.97 -3.01
N THR A 92 -31.26 18.85 -1.73
CA THR A 92 -29.99 19.35 -1.18
C THR A 92 -28.86 18.32 -1.24
N ASP A 93 -29.15 17.07 -1.56
CA ASP A 93 -28.15 16.01 -1.59
C ASP A 93 -27.51 16.00 -2.98
N LEU A 94 -26.24 16.41 -3.04
CA LEU A 94 -25.47 16.52 -4.27
C LEU A 94 -24.31 15.53 -4.25
N ALA A 95 -24.02 14.95 -5.41
CA ALA A 95 -22.87 14.09 -5.62
C ALA A 95 -22.16 14.48 -6.93
N ILE A 96 -20.83 14.33 -6.96
CA ILE A 96 -20.01 14.61 -8.14
C ILE A 96 -19.94 13.34 -8.98
N GLN A 97 -20.21 13.46 -10.28
CA GLN A 97 -19.97 12.43 -11.27
C GLN A 97 -18.68 12.73 -12.04
N GLY A 98 -17.67 11.88 -11.87
CA GLY A 98 -16.34 12.09 -12.42
C GLY A 98 -15.37 12.64 -11.39
N ASP A 99 -14.25 13.20 -11.87
CA ASP A 99 -13.19 13.69 -11.00
C ASP A 99 -13.51 15.09 -10.45
N GLY A 100 -13.42 15.25 -9.14
CA GLY A 100 -13.65 16.53 -8.46
C GLY A 100 -13.91 16.36 -6.97
N PHE A 101 -13.76 17.46 -6.23
CA PHE A 101 -14.07 17.53 -4.80
C PHE A 101 -14.92 18.76 -4.50
N PHE A 102 -15.79 18.63 -3.50
CA PHE A 102 -16.45 19.80 -2.92
C PHE A 102 -15.46 20.57 -2.06
N ILE A 103 -15.45 21.89 -2.21
CA ILE A 103 -14.68 22.79 -1.35
C ILE A 103 -15.62 23.24 -0.23
N LEU A 104 -15.18 23.07 1.02
CA LEU A 104 -15.89 23.55 2.21
C LEU A 104 -14.96 24.46 3.00
N SER A 105 -15.52 25.54 3.54
CA SER A 105 -14.85 26.43 4.50
C SER A 105 -15.52 26.28 5.87
N ASP A 106 -14.72 26.31 6.93
CA ASP A 106 -15.20 26.30 8.32
C ASP A 106 -15.75 27.66 8.78
N GLY A 107 -15.81 28.63 7.85
CA GLY A 107 -16.29 29.99 8.11
C GLY A 107 -15.31 30.85 8.90
N ARG A 108 -14.10 30.34 9.20
CA ARG A 108 -13.06 31.08 9.94
C ARG A 108 -11.97 31.65 9.02
N GLY A 109 -12.06 31.41 7.71
CA GLY A 109 -11.15 31.96 6.72
C GLY A 109 -11.78 32.06 5.33
N TYR A 110 -11.56 33.21 4.68
CA TYR A 110 -11.90 33.50 3.30
C TYR A 110 -10.93 32.80 2.36
N TYR A 111 -11.33 31.70 1.70
CA TYR A 111 -10.78 31.25 0.41
C TYR A 111 -11.84 30.43 -0.33
#